data_AF-A0A1H0NXC2-F1
#
_entry.id   AF-A0A1H0NXC2-F1
#
_cell.length_a   1.000
_cell.length_b   1.000
_cell.length_c   1.000
_cell.angle_alpha   90.00
_cell.angle_beta   90.00
_cell.angle_gamma   90.00
#
_symmetry.space_group_name_H-M   'P 1'
#
loop_
_entity.id
_entity.type
_entity.pdbx_description
1 polymer ?
#
loop_
_entity_poly.entity_id
_entity_poly.type
_entity_poly.pdbx_seq_one_letter_code
_entity_poly.pdbx_strand_id
1 'polypeptide(L)'
;MVSWRELGGPARGIGTAVLLAVDAAQSADRPAFEAAVVELSAQPAEPTGLLLGALIRQLLEDQHVDGLDADDIRTVLSRSYAATTLWLPADTVRVEALLAVLSSALGIHEPGVTYQEVARPSVAADWRDPDLPGDRPIVPRAPTAAEYGRHAPLLLADLLSTGGRPLVRYLDAAFAEIARAEAMELP
;
A
#
# COMPACT_ATOMS: atom_id res chain seq x y z
N MET A 1 8.59 11.10 -22.43
CA MET A 1 8.36 10.86 -21.00
C MET A 1 9.69 10.37 -20.44
N VAL A 2 10.25 11.07 -19.45
CA VAL A 2 11.52 10.66 -18.81
C VAL A 2 11.23 9.37 -18.04
N SER A 3 12.10 8.36 -18.19
CA SER A 3 11.90 7.13 -17.42
C SER A 3 12.35 7.34 -15.98
N TRP A 4 11.62 6.78 -15.01
CA TRP A 4 12.03 6.86 -13.60
C TRP A 4 13.44 6.30 -13.36
N ARG A 5 13.87 5.36 -14.20
CA ARG A 5 15.22 4.78 -14.14
C ARG A 5 16.32 5.79 -14.48
N GLU A 6 15.99 6.84 -15.22
CA GLU A 6 16.92 7.91 -15.58
C GLU A 6 17.07 8.95 -14.46
N LEU A 7 16.12 9.01 -13.52
CA LEU A 7 16.20 9.86 -12.32
C LEU A 7 17.41 9.49 -11.46
N GLY A 8 18.06 10.46 -10.82
CA GLY A 8 19.16 10.21 -9.89
C GLY A 8 18.72 10.03 -8.44
N GLY A 9 19.66 9.65 -7.58
CA GLY A 9 19.51 9.77 -6.12
C GLY A 9 18.34 8.98 -5.51
N PRO A 10 17.66 9.53 -4.49
CA PRO A 10 16.60 8.85 -3.74
C PRO A 10 15.44 8.33 -4.60
N ALA A 11 15.03 9.05 -5.65
CA ALA A 11 13.91 8.63 -6.51
C ALA A 11 14.17 7.28 -7.20
N ARG A 12 15.38 7.07 -7.75
CA ARG A 12 15.77 5.78 -8.33
C ARG A 12 15.86 4.68 -7.28
N GLY A 13 16.34 5.02 -6.08
CA GLY A 13 16.41 4.10 -4.94
C GLY A 13 15.02 3.57 -4.56
N ILE A 14 14.06 4.47 -4.36
CA ILE A 14 12.67 4.14 -4.02
C ILE A 14 12.05 3.27 -5.14
N GLY A 15 12.13 3.72 -6.40
CA GLY A 15 11.56 2.96 -7.52
C GLY A 15 12.15 1.57 -7.68
N THR A 16 13.45 1.40 -7.40
CA THR A 16 14.13 0.10 -7.42
C THR A 16 13.65 -0.80 -6.29
N ALA A 17 13.57 -0.29 -5.06
CA ALA A 17 13.11 -1.05 -3.91
C ALA A 17 11.65 -1.51 -4.07
N VAL A 18 10.78 -0.63 -4.59
CA VAL A 18 9.38 -1.00 -4.91
C VAL A 18 9.33 -2.10 -5.97
N LEU A 19 10.11 -1.97 -7.05
CA LEU A 19 10.13 -2.97 -8.11
C LEU A 19 10.58 -4.34 -7.60
N LEU A 20 11.63 -4.40 -6.78
CA LEU A 20 12.12 -5.65 -6.18
C LEU A 20 11.08 -6.28 -5.25
N ALA A 21 10.41 -5.48 -4.41
CA ALA A 21 9.40 -5.99 -3.48
C ALA A 21 8.18 -6.54 -4.21
N VAL A 22 7.72 -5.88 -5.28
CA VAL A 22 6.59 -6.35 -6.08
C VAL A 22 6.95 -7.58 -6.90
N ASP A 23 8.15 -7.63 -7.51
CA ASP A 23 8.61 -8.78 -8.30
C ASP A 23 8.74 -10.06 -7.44
N ALA A 24 9.30 -9.92 -6.23
CA ALA A 24 9.36 -11.00 -5.26
C ALA A 24 7.98 -11.48 -4.80
N ALA A 25 7.04 -10.54 -4.57
CA ALA A 25 5.66 -10.88 -4.22
C ALA A 25 4.91 -11.59 -5.36
N GLN A 26 5.08 -11.15 -6.61
CA GLN A 26 4.51 -11.80 -7.79
C GLN A 26 5.06 -13.22 -8.01
N SER A 27 6.32 -13.43 -7.66
CA SER A 27 7.00 -14.73 -7.75
C SER A 27 6.74 -15.64 -6.54
N ALA A 28 6.01 -15.16 -5.53
CA ALA A 28 5.84 -15.84 -4.24
C ALA A 28 7.17 -16.26 -3.58
N ASP A 29 8.23 -15.47 -3.79
CA ASP A 29 9.57 -15.72 -3.26
C ASP A 29 9.70 -15.05 -1.89
N ARG A 30 9.48 -15.83 -0.83
CA ARG A 30 9.52 -15.34 0.56
C ARG A 30 10.87 -14.74 0.95
N PRO A 31 12.02 -15.43 0.79
CA PRO A 31 13.32 -14.84 1.12
C PRO A 31 13.60 -13.54 0.36
N ALA A 32 13.31 -13.49 -0.95
CA ALA A 32 13.52 -12.27 -1.74
C ALA A 32 12.60 -11.14 -1.28
N PHE A 33 11.35 -11.46 -0.97
CA PHE A 33 10.37 -10.48 -0.49
C PHE A 33 10.77 -9.89 0.86
N GLU A 34 11.18 -10.73 1.81
CA GLU A 34 11.65 -10.27 3.12
C GLU A 34 12.87 -9.34 3.00
N ALA A 35 13.82 -9.66 2.11
CA ALA A 35 14.96 -8.79 1.83
C ALA A 35 14.54 -7.47 1.17
N ALA A 36 13.65 -7.51 0.18
CA ALA A 36 13.17 -6.32 -0.52
C ALA A 36 12.37 -5.39 0.41
N VAL A 37 11.60 -5.92 1.36
CA VAL A 37 10.90 -5.12 2.39
C VAL A 37 11.88 -4.40 3.30
N VAL A 38 13.04 -5.00 3.63
CA VAL A 38 14.09 -4.34 4.40
C VAL A 38 14.67 -3.16 3.62
N GLU A 39 15.01 -3.36 2.34
CA GLU A 39 15.53 -2.30 1.46
C GLU A 39 14.51 -1.16 1.24
N LEU A 40 13.23 -1.52 1.09
CA LEU A 40 12.15 -0.54 0.96
C LEU A 40 11.95 0.26 2.26
N SER A 41 12.07 -0.40 3.42
CA SER A 41 11.97 0.26 4.73
C SER A 41 13.14 1.20 5.03
N ALA A 42 14.27 1.03 4.33
CA ALA A 42 15.42 1.92 4.43
C ALA A 42 15.25 3.23 3.61
N GLN A 43 14.22 3.32 2.78
CA GLN A 43 13.92 4.52 2.00
C GLN A 43 13.22 5.60 2.85
N PRO A 44 13.29 6.89 2.46
CA PRO A 44 12.53 7.96 3.12
C PRO A 44 11.03 7.66 3.12
N ALA A 45 10.41 7.65 4.30
CA ALA A 45 9.05 7.13 4.49
C ALA A 45 7.98 7.93 3.71
N GLU A 46 8.07 9.27 3.73
CA GLU A 46 7.10 10.15 3.08
C GLU A 46 7.13 10.03 1.55
N PRO A 47 8.27 10.23 0.83
CA PRO A 47 8.34 9.97 -0.61
C PRO A 47 7.98 8.55 -1.02
N THR A 48 8.32 7.56 -0.19
CA THR A 48 7.97 6.15 -0.44
C THR A 48 6.46 5.92 -0.34
N GLY A 49 5.83 6.47 0.69
CA GLY A 49 4.38 6.42 0.87
C GLY A 49 3.63 7.11 -0.26
N LEU A 50 4.08 8.30 -0.68
CA LEU A 50 3.52 9.02 -1.84
C LEU A 50 3.57 8.19 -3.12
N LEU A 51 4.71 7.57 -3.42
CA LEU A 51 4.84 6.72 -4.60
C LEU A 51 3.93 5.49 -4.52
N LEU A 52 3.94 4.77 -3.40
CA LEU A 52 3.11 3.57 -3.21
C LEU A 52 1.61 3.89 -3.33
N GLY A 53 1.16 5.00 -2.72
CA GLY A 53 -0.21 5.48 -2.82
C GLY A 53 -0.59 5.83 -4.26
N ALA A 54 0.26 6.56 -4.98
CA ALA A 54 0.03 6.90 -6.38
C ALA A 54 -0.08 5.66 -7.28
N LEU A 55 0.79 4.66 -7.10
CA LEU A 55 0.76 3.41 -7.86
C LEU A 55 -0.55 2.63 -7.62
N ILE A 56 -0.96 2.49 -6.36
CA ILE A 56 -2.18 1.76 -6.00
C ILE A 56 -3.41 2.50 -6.56
N ARG A 57 -3.47 3.82 -6.41
CA ARG A 57 -4.56 4.64 -6.93
C ARG A 57 -4.69 4.48 -8.45
N GLN A 58 -3.59 4.64 -9.20
CA GLN A 58 -3.59 4.48 -10.65
C GLN A 58 -4.05 3.07 -11.08
N LEU A 59 -3.64 2.02 -10.36
CA LEU A 59 -4.07 0.66 -10.63
C LEU A 59 -5.57 0.45 -10.35
N LEU A 60 -6.09 1.04 -9.27
CA LEU A 60 -7.52 0.97 -8.94
C LEU A 60 -8.36 1.72 -9.98
N GLU A 61 -7.93 2.91 -10.39
CA GLU A 61 -8.58 3.72 -11.43
C GLU A 61 -8.61 3.00 -12.79
N ASP A 62 -7.50 2.34 -13.17
CA ASP A 62 -7.43 1.55 -14.41
C ASP A 62 -8.38 0.33 -14.38
N GLN A 63 -8.68 -0.23 -13.20
CA GLN A 63 -9.53 -1.42 -13.02
C GLN A 63 -11.00 -1.08 -12.80
N HIS A 64 -11.31 0.09 -12.27
CA HIS A 64 -12.66 0.50 -11.85
C HIS A 64 -13.05 1.83 -12.52
N VAL A 65 -13.14 1.81 -13.85
CA VAL A 65 -13.45 2.99 -14.68
C VAL A 65 -14.80 3.62 -14.30
N ASP A 66 -15.76 2.79 -13.88
CA ASP A 66 -17.11 3.22 -13.48
C ASP A 66 -17.20 3.70 -12.02
N GLY A 67 -16.07 3.69 -11.30
CA GLY A 67 -15.98 4.02 -9.88
C GLY A 67 -15.70 2.80 -9.00
N LEU A 68 -15.11 3.06 -7.83
CA LEU A 68 -14.77 2.06 -6.83
C LEU A 68 -15.80 2.07 -5.69
N ASP A 69 -16.43 0.94 -5.41
CA ASP A 69 -17.36 0.80 -4.29
C ASP A 69 -16.85 -0.09 -3.14
N ALA A 70 -17.68 -0.29 -2.11
CA ALA A 70 -17.32 -1.08 -0.94
C ALA A 70 -17.19 -2.59 -1.24
N ASP A 71 -17.96 -3.11 -2.21
CA ASP A 71 -17.88 -4.50 -2.63
C ASP A 71 -16.60 -4.76 -3.45
N ASP A 72 -16.17 -3.79 -4.25
CA ASP A 72 -14.86 -3.81 -4.94
C ASP A 72 -13.71 -3.84 -3.93
N ILE A 73 -13.73 -2.96 -2.93
CA ILE A 73 -12.73 -2.92 -1.85
C ILE A 73 -12.67 -4.26 -1.12
N ARG A 74 -13.84 -4.83 -0.76
CA ARG A 74 -13.91 -6.15 -0.12
C ARG A 74 -13.31 -7.24 -1.00
N THR A 75 -13.58 -7.19 -2.31
CA THR A 75 -13.06 -8.16 -3.28
C THR A 75 -11.54 -8.08 -3.38
N VAL A 76 -10.98 -6.87 -3.52
CA VAL A 76 -9.53 -6.64 -3.57
C VAL A 76 -8.86 -7.12 -2.28
N LEU A 77 -9.39 -6.76 -1.11
CA LEU A 77 -8.83 -7.18 0.18
C LEU A 77 -8.86 -8.69 0.36
N SER A 78 -10.00 -9.32 0.06
CA SER A 78 -10.18 -10.77 0.21
C SER A 78 -9.24 -11.54 -0.72
N ARG A 79 -9.13 -11.09 -1.97
CA ARG A 79 -8.24 -11.70 -2.97
C ARG A 79 -6.77 -11.53 -2.60
N SER A 80 -6.34 -10.32 -2.27
CA SER A 80 -4.95 -10.03 -1.88
C SER A 80 -4.53 -10.81 -0.63
N TYR A 81 -5.38 -10.86 0.39
CA TYR A 81 -5.12 -11.66 1.60
C TYR A 81 -5.02 -13.15 1.28
N ALA A 82 -5.98 -13.69 0.52
CA ALA A 82 -5.99 -15.10 0.14
C ALA A 82 -4.75 -15.46 -0.70
N ALA A 83 -4.40 -14.66 -1.71
CA ALA A 83 -3.25 -14.91 -2.58
C ALA A 83 -1.92 -14.88 -1.79
N THR A 84 -1.79 -13.94 -0.85
CA THR A 84 -0.56 -13.78 -0.06
C THR A 84 -0.36 -14.90 0.96
N THR A 85 -1.44 -15.32 1.63
CA THR A 85 -1.35 -16.35 2.69
C THR A 85 -1.08 -17.76 2.18
N LEU A 86 -1.06 -17.96 0.84
CA LEU A 86 -0.60 -19.20 0.22
C LEU A 86 0.91 -19.41 0.36
N TRP A 87 1.70 -18.34 0.53
CA TRP A 87 3.17 -18.42 0.53
C TRP A 87 3.82 -17.63 1.68
N LEU A 88 3.10 -16.71 2.32
CA LEU A 88 3.51 -16.08 3.58
C LEU A 88 2.73 -16.65 4.77
N PRO A 89 3.35 -16.72 5.96
CA PRO A 89 2.64 -17.03 7.19
C PRO A 89 1.47 -16.07 7.44
N ALA A 90 0.31 -16.60 7.83
CA ALA A 90 -0.92 -15.81 8.02
C ALA A 90 -0.82 -14.74 9.13
N ASP A 91 0.06 -14.95 10.11
CA ASP A 91 0.35 -13.97 11.18
C ASP A 91 1.17 -12.76 10.69
N THR A 92 1.82 -12.88 9.53
CA THR A 92 2.60 -11.81 8.91
C THR A 92 1.73 -10.88 8.06
N VAL A 93 0.60 -11.36 7.54
CA VAL A 93 -0.31 -10.59 6.68
C VAL A 93 -1.45 -10.00 7.51
N ARG A 94 -1.45 -8.68 7.66
CA ARG A 94 -2.41 -7.93 8.48
C ARG A 94 -3.47 -7.31 7.57
N VAL A 95 -4.73 -7.75 7.71
CA VAL A 95 -5.86 -7.19 6.95
C VAL A 95 -6.02 -5.70 7.25
N GLU A 96 -5.77 -5.28 8.49
CA GLU A 96 -5.86 -3.86 8.87
C GLU A 96 -4.80 -3.01 8.17
N ALA A 97 -3.62 -3.57 7.90
CA ALA A 97 -2.58 -2.88 7.15
C ALA A 97 -2.91 -2.78 5.66
N LEU A 98 -3.48 -3.82 5.05
CA LEU A 98 -3.97 -3.77 3.67
C LEU A 98 -5.09 -2.72 3.51
N LEU A 99 -6.03 -2.68 4.45
CA LEU A 99 -7.11 -1.68 4.46
C LEU A 99 -6.57 -0.26 4.62
N ALA A 100 -5.61 -0.05 5.52
CA ALA A 100 -4.99 1.27 5.70
C ALA A 100 -4.24 1.72 4.45
N VAL A 101 -3.49 0.81 3.81
CA VAL A 101 -2.80 1.08 2.53
C VAL A 101 -3.79 1.52 1.45
N LEU A 102 -4.91 0.81 1.28
CA LEU A 102 -5.98 1.20 0.35
C LEU A 102 -6.57 2.57 0.71
N SER A 103 -6.88 2.77 2.00
CA SER A 103 -7.47 4.03 2.48
C SER A 103 -6.55 5.21 2.25
N SER A 104 -5.23 5.03 2.43
CA SER A 104 -4.23 6.05 2.13
C SER A 104 -4.09 6.33 0.63
N ALA A 105 -4.12 5.30 -0.22
CA ALA A 105 -4.09 5.47 -1.67
C ALA A 105 -5.30 6.26 -2.19
N LEU A 106 -6.45 6.14 -1.51
CA LEU A 106 -7.69 6.86 -1.84
C LEU A 106 -7.79 8.26 -1.22
N GLY A 107 -6.76 8.72 -0.48
CA GLY A 107 -6.78 10.01 0.20
C GLY A 107 -7.77 10.10 1.37
N ILE A 108 -8.27 8.96 1.86
CA ILE A 108 -9.15 8.89 3.04
C ILE A 108 -8.32 9.00 4.33
N HIS A 109 -7.04 8.60 4.27
CA HIS A 109 -6.07 8.76 5.35
C HIS A 109 -4.78 9.39 4.81
N GLU A 110 -4.26 10.41 5.50
CA GLU A 110 -2.93 10.95 5.21
C GLU A 110 -1.86 9.84 5.40
N PRO A 111 -1.02 9.53 4.39
CA PRO A 111 0.03 8.53 4.51
C PRO A 111 1.04 8.97 5.58
N GLY A 112 1.30 8.10 6.57
CA GLY A 112 2.19 8.41 7.68
C GLY A 112 1.51 9.03 8.90
N VAL A 113 0.22 9.37 8.82
CA VAL A 113 -0.56 9.73 10.00
C VAL A 113 -0.94 8.47 10.76
N THR A 114 -0.25 8.24 11.89
CA THR A 114 -0.74 7.30 12.88
C THR A 114 -2.09 7.80 13.41
N TYR A 115 -3.11 6.94 13.55
CA TYR A 115 -4.40 7.15 14.26
C TYR A 115 -4.30 7.85 15.64
N GLN A 116 -3.10 8.15 16.14
CA GLN A 116 -2.92 9.04 17.28
C GLN A 116 -3.30 10.50 16.97
N GLU A 117 -3.17 10.95 15.71
CA GLU A 117 -3.50 12.34 15.32
C GLU A 117 -4.94 12.48 14.79
N VAL A 118 -5.49 11.44 14.18
CA VAL A 118 -6.93 11.38 13.89
C VAL A 118 -7.64 11.12 15.22
N ALA A 119 -8.24 12.15 15.81
CA ALA A 119 -9.05 12.01 17.03
C ALA A 119 -9.93 10.76 16.91
N ARG A 120 -9.74 9.80 17.84
CA ARG A 120 -10.50 8.55 17.88
C ARG A 120 -11.95 8.84 17.53
N PRO A 121 -12.57 8.13 16.57
CA PRO A 121 -13.99 7.93 16.66
C PRO A 121 -14.22 7.40 18.07
N SER A 122 -15.04 8.11 18.85
CA SER A 122 -15.63 7.49 20.03
C SER A 122 -16.43 6.33 19.48
N VAL A 123 -15.82 5.15 19.36
CA VAL A 123 -16.54 3.89 19.45
C VAL A 123 -17.38 4.12 20.69
N ALA A 124 -18.69 4.33 20.48
CA ALA A 124 -19.62 4.54 21.57
C ALA A 124 -19.22 3.53 22.64
N ALA A 125 -18.89 4.00 23.84
CA ALA A 125 -18.17 3.22 24.85
C ALA A 125 -18.85 1.88 25.22
N ASP A 126 -20.03 1.66 24.65
CA ASP A 126 -20.93 0.53 24.83
C ASP A 126 -21.00 -0.45 23.64
N TRP A 127 -20.34 -0.21 22.49
CA TRP A 127 -20.34 -1.20 21.40
C TRP A 127 -19.45 -2.40 21.80
N ARG A 128 -20.10 -3.53 22.07
CA ARG A 128 -19.47 -4.83 22.29
C ARG A 128 -19.83 -5.74 21.13
N ASP A 129 -18.82 -6.34 20.52
CA ASP A 129 -19.01 -7.42 19.55
C ASP A 129 -19.53 -8.66 20.30
N PRO A 130 -20.77 -9.11 20.05
CA PRO A 130 -21.37 -10.23 20.77
C PRO A 130 -20.74 -11.59 20.41
N ASP A 131 -19.99 -11.67 19.31
CA ASP A 131 -19.45 -12.93 18.77
C ASP A 131 -17.96 -13.15 19.12
N LEU A 132 -17.28 -12.17 19.74
CA LEU A 132 -15.88 -12.30 20.17
C LEU A 132 -15.74 -12.93 21.57
N PRO A 133 -15.04 -14.07 21.72
CA PRO A 133 -14.78 -14.65 23.04
C PRO A 133 -13.68 -13.86 23.78
N GLY A 134 -14.10 -13.09 24.80
CA GLY A 134 -13.22 -12.46 25.80
C GLY A 134 -13.28 -10.93 25.82
N ASP A 135 -13.22 -10.36 27.03
CA ASP A 135 -13.29 -8.91 27.35
C ASP A 135 -12.13 -8.05 26.79
N ARG A 136 -11.38 -8.49 25.77
CA ARG A 136 -10.32 -7.67 25.18
C ARG A 136 -10.88 -6.83 24.04
N PRO A 137 -10.97 -5.49 24.18
CA PRO A 137 -11.29 -4.65 23.05
C PRO A 137 -10.21 -4.80 21.98
N ILE A 138 -10.63 -5.07 20.74
CA ILE A 138 -9.76 -4.86 19.57
C ILE A 138 -9.56 -3.35 19.50
N VAL A 139 -8.41 -2.86 19.97
CA VAL A 139 -8.06 -1.44 19.88
C VAL A 139 -7.55 -1.21 18.45
N PRO A 140 -8.27 -0.47 17.59
CA PRO A 140 -7.75 -0.13 16.28
C PRO A 140 -6.47 0.68 16.49
N ARG A 141 -5.36 0.18 15.95
CA ARG A 141 -4.08 0.89 15.93
C ARG A 141 -3.71 1.12 14.47
N ALA A 142 -3.12 2.28 14.22
CA ALA A 142 -2.47 2.57 12.96
C ALA A 142 -1.38 1.55 12.62
N PRO A 143 -1.33 1.07 11.38
CA PRO A 143 -0.14 0.42 10.88
C PRO A 143 1.06 1.37 10.97
N THR A 144 2.20 0.83 11.36
CA THR A 144 3.50 1.51 11.32
C THR A 144 3.97 1.68 9.87
N ALA A 145 4.93 2.57 9.65
CA ALA A 145 5.56 2.73 8.33
C ALA A 145 6.13 1.40 7.78
N ALA A 146 6.68 0.55 8.66
CA ALA A 146 7.14 -0.80 8.28
C ALA A 146 5.98 -1.73 7.87
N GLU A 147 4.83 -1.63 8.54
CA GLU A 147 3.62 -2.37 8.15
C GLU A 147 3.11 -1.86 6.79
N TYR A 148 3.08 -0.55 6.55
CA TYR A 148 2.75 0.01 5.22
C TYR A 148 3.71 -0.49 4.13
N GLY A 149 5.02 -0.36 4.35
CA GLY A 149 6.06 -0.77 3.40
C GLY A 149 6.03 -2.27 3.09
N ARG A 150 5.61 -3.11 4.03
CA ARG A 150 5.40 -4.55 3.80
C ARG A 150 4.13 -4.84 3.00
N HIS A 151 3.01 -4.19 3.33
CA HIS A 151 1.70 -4.58 2.79
C HIS A 151 1.40 -3.94 1.43
N ALA A 152 1.95 -2.77 1.14
CA ALA A 152 1.72 -2.12 -0.15
C ALA A 152 2.26 -2.93 -1.35
N PRO A 153 3.47 -3.52 -1.33
CA PRO A 153 3.93 -4.38 -2.42
C PRO A 153 3.08 -5.63 -2.64
N LEU A 154 2.51 -6.22 -1.58
CA LEU A 154 1.61 -7.37 -1.68
C LEU A 154 0.31 -7.01 -2.40
N LEU A 155 -0.26 -5.85 -2.04
CA LEU A 155 -1.44 -5.32 -2.71
C LEU A 155 -1.15 -4.96 -4.17
N LEU A 156 -0.01 -4.31 -4.44
CA LEU A 156 0.43 -4.00 -5.80
C LEU A 156 0.61 -5.26 -6.65
N ALA A 157 1.24 -6.30 -6.11
CA ALA A 157 1.41 -7.58 -6.81
C ALA A 157 0.06 -8.21 -7.17
N ASP A 158 -0.91 -8.21 -6.25
CA ASP A 158 -2.27 -8.70 -6.50
C ASP A 158 -3.00 -7.84 -7.56
N LEU A 159 -3.01 -6.51 -7.42
CA LEU A 159 -3.65 -5.61 -8.39
C LEU A 159 -3.02 -5.77 -9.79
N LEU A 160 -1.70 -5.91 -9.89
CA LEU A 160 -1.02 -6.14 -11.16
C LEU A 160 -1.33 -7.51 -11.76
N SER A 161 -1.65 -8.52 -10.95
CA SER A 161 -2.03 -9.85 -11.43
C SER A 161 -3.37 -9.83 -12.19
N THR A 162 -4.24 -8.85 -11.89
CA THR A 162 -5.50 -8.63 -12.60
C THR A 162 -5.43 -7.50 -13.63
N GLY A 163 -4.35 -6.74 -13.62
CA GLY A 163 -4.05 -5.69 -14.59
C GLY A 163 -3.33 -6.22 -15.84
N GLY A 164 -3.47 -5.53 -16.97
CA GLY A 164 -2.80 -5.89 -18.23
C GLY A 164 -1.47 -5.16 -18.48
N ARG A 165 -1.07 -4.23 -17.60
CA ARG A 165 0.09 -3.35 -17.81
C ARG A 165 1.21 -3.66 -16.80
N PRO A 166 2.48 -3.61 -17.22
CA PRO A 166 3.60 -3.86 -16.31
C PRO A 166 3.83 -2.69 -15.35
N LEU A 167 4.28 -2.98 -14.12
CA LEU A 167 4.57 -2.01 -13.06
C LEU A 167 5.44 -0.83 -13.53
N VAL A 168 6.40 -1.07 -14.42
CA VAL A 168 7.30 -0.02 -14.93
C VAL A 168 6.55 1.17 -15.53
N ARG A 169 5.39 0.95 -16.15
CA ARG A 169 4.57 2.01 -16.74
C ARG A 169 3.91 2.87 -15.68
N TYR A 170 3.43 2.26 -14.60
CA TYR A 170 2.88 2.97 -13.46
C TYR A 170 3.96 3.75 -12.72
N LEU A 171 5.18 3.21 -12.58
CA LEU A 171 6.31 3.94 -12.01
C LEU A 171 6.65 5.19 -12.83
N ASP A 172 6.80 5.08 -14.15
CA ASP A 172 7.06 6.24 -15.02
C ASP A 172 5.97 7.33 -14.86
N ALA A 173 4.70 6.92 -14.81
CA ALA A 173 3.56 7.83 -14.66
C ALA A 173 3.50 8.48 -13.28
N ALA A 174 3.66 7.70 -12.20
CA ALA A 174 3.61 8.18 -10.82
C ALA A 174 4.73 9.18 -10.53
N PHE A 175 5.97 8.91 -10.95
CA PHE A 175 7.06 9.87 -10.79
C PHE A 175 6.84 11.16 -11.58
N ALA A 176 6.27 11.08 -12.78
CA ALA A 176 5.92 12.26 -13.57
C ALA A 176 4.76 13.07 -12.98
N GLU A 177 3.87 12.44 -12.23
CA GLU A 177 2.79 13.10 -11.50
C GLU A 177 3.32 13.81 -10.25
N ILE A 178 4.11 13.13 -9.42
CA ILE A 178 4.73 13.69 -8.22
C ILE A 178 5.59 14.90 -8.57
N ALA A 179 6.44 14.81 -9.60
CA ALA A 179 7.28 15.93 -10.03
C ALA A 179 6.47 17.14 -10.52
N ARG A 180 5.28 16.92 -11.11
CA ARG A 180 4.38 18.02 -11.50
C ARG A 180 3.72 18.66 -10.28
N ALA A 181 3.32 17.86 -9.29
CA ALA A 181 2.75 18.36 -8.04
C ALA A 181 3.75 19.24 -7.29
N GLU A 182 4.98 18.76 -7.09
CA GLU A 182 6.07 19.53 -6.43
C GLU A 182 6.38 20.85 -7.15
N ALA A 183 6.34 20.85 -8.49
CA ALA A 183 6.57 22.06 -9.28
C ALA A 183 5.45 23.11 -9.16
N MET A 184 4.23 22.70 -8.79
CA MET A 184 3.10 23.63 -8.57
C MET A 184 3.11 24.24 -7.17
N GLU A 185 3.75 23.60 -6.19
CA GLU A 185 3.83 24.06 -4.79
C GLU A 185 4.94 25.09 -4.54
N LEU A 186 5.90 25.22 -5.46
CA LEU A 186 6.97 26.21 -5.40
C LEU A 186 6.61 27.45 -6.26
N PRO A 187 6.26 28.60 -5.65
CA PRO A 187 5.91 29.83 -6.37
C PRO A 187 7.11 30.55 -7.01
#